data_AF-A0A849G2U5-F1
#
_entry.id   AF-A0A849G2U5-F1
#
_cell.length_a   1.000
_cell.length_b   1.000
_cell.length_c   1.000
_cell.angle_alpha   90.00
_cell.angle_beta   90.00
_cell.angle_gamma   90.00
#
_symmetry.space_group_name_H-M   'P 1'
#
loop_
_entity.id
_entity.type
_entity.pdbx_description
1 polymer ?
#
loop_
_entity_poly.entity_id
_entity_poly.type
_entity_poly.pdbx_seq_one_letter_code
_entity_poly.pdbx_strand_id
1 'polypeptide(L)'
;MKQSAQGDSKAFTELYDRYVQQMVNYFSKMLWNDKEKAMDLTHDLFTKLIKKPDLYSEGKKFSTWIYAIASNMCKNEYRSHEVRTRHAAGVKEFYGNSSYQSTRDEIDRSNFKDSLARELSNLDHDKRCTFIMRYKQRLSIRQISEVML
;
A
#
# COMPACT_ATOMS: atom_id res chain seq x y z
N MET A 1 -23.98 -27.29 -16.56
CA MET A 1 -23.03 -26.87 -15.51
C MET A 1 -21.87 -26.05 -16.09
N LYS A 2 -22.10 -24.84 -16.63
CA LYS A 2 -21.02 -24.02 -17.22
C LYS A 2 -21.35 -22.51 -17.31
N GLN A 3 -22.08 -21.95 -16.34
CA GLN A 3 -22.42 -20.52 -16.35
C GLN A 3 -22.06 -19.75 -15.06
N SER A 4 -21.53 -20.38 -14.01
CA SER A 4 -21.25 -19.68 -12.75
C SER A 4 -19.85 -19.07 -12.62
N ALA A 5 -18.88 -19.39 -13.50
CA ALA A 5 -17.51 -18.86 -13.38
C ALA A 5 -17.29 -17.49 -14.07
N GLN A 6 -18.19 -17.05 -14.96
CA GLN A 6 -18.06 -15.77 -15.65
C GLN A 6 -18.52 -14.58 -14.79
N GLY A 7 -19.44 -14.80 -13.85
CA GLY A 7 -19.90 -13.78 -12.91
C GLY A 7 -18.79 -13.36 -11.94
N ASP A 8 -18.07 -14.34 -11.39
CA ASP A 8 -16.97 -14.11 -10.44
C ASP A 8 -15.77 -13.43 -11.11
N SER A 9 -15.44 -13.82 -12.34
CA SER A 9 -14.33 -13.19 -13.08
C SER A 9 -14.60 -11.72 -13.39
N LYS A 10 -15.82 -11.34 -13.79
CA LYS A 10 -16.16 -9.94 -14.08
C LYS A 10 -16.21 -9.07 -12.82
N ALA A 11 -16.78 -9.60 -11.74
CA ALA A 11 -16.81 -8.92 -10.45
C ALA A 11 -15.39 -8.69 -9.90
N PHE A 12 -14.51 -9.67 -10.07
CA PHE A 12 -13.11 -9.52 -9.69
C PHE A 12 -12.37 -8.48 -10.56
N THR A 13 -12.56 -8.48 -11.87
CA THR A 13 -11.94 -7.48 -12.77
C THR A 13 -12.31 -6.06 -12.36
N GLU A 14 -13.59 -5.80 -12.07
CA GLU A 14 -14.05 -4.49 -11.58
C GLU A 14 -13.39 -4.09 -10.26
N LEU A 15 -13.20 -5.03 -9.33
CA LEU A 15 -12.47 -4.79 -8.08
C LEU A 15 -10.99 -4.52 -8.34
N TYR A 16 -10.37 -5.30 -9.22
CA TYR A 16 -8.98 -5.12 -9.58
C TYR A 16 -8.73 -3.73 -10.17
N ASP A 17 -9.48 -3.34 -11.19
CA ASP A 17 -9.33 -2.05 -11.87
C ASP A 17 -9.55 -0.87 -10.91
N ARG A 18 -10.48 -1.02 -9.98
CA ARG A 18 -10.76 0.00 -8.96
C ARG A 18 -9.62 0.17 -7.96
N TYR A 19 -8.99 -0.91 -7.51
CA TYR A 19 -8.07 -0.88 -6.37
C TYR A 19 -6.59 -1.01 -6.73
N VAL A 20 -6.23 -1.55 -7.89
CA VAL A 20 -4.83 -1.79 -8.28
C VAL A 20 -3.99 -0.52 -8.14
N GLN A 21 -4.44 0.59 -8.72
CA GLN A 21 -3.70 1.84 -8.67
C GLN A 21 -3.66 2.45 -7.27
N GLN A 22 -4.70 2.22 -6.46
CA GLN A 22 -4.73 2.66 -5.06
C GLN A 22 -3.75 1.86 -4.20
N MET A 23 -3.61 0.55 -4.47
CA MET A 23 -2.70 -0.35 -3.77
C MET A 23 -1.25 -0.06 -4.15
N VAL A 24 -0.92 0.09 -5.43
CA VAL A 24 0.44 0.49 -5.87
C VAL A 24 0.85 1.82 -5.20
N ASN A 25 -0.06 2.81 -5.20
CA ASN A 25 0.18 4.10 -4.55
C ASN A 25 0.26 4.05 -3.02
N TYR A 26 -0.34 3.03 -2.39
CA TYR A 26 -0.26 2.81 -0.96
C TYR A 26 1.07 2.12 -0.62
N PHE A 27 1.39 1.01 -1.26
CA PHE A 27 2.63 0.27 -1.08
C PHE A 27 3.86 1.12 -1.38
N SER A 28 3.87 1.90 -2.47
CA SER A 28 5.00 2.78 -2.82
C SER A 28 5.31 3.77 -1.67
N LYS A 29 4.29 4.42 -1.10
CA LYS A 29 4.50 5.32 0.06
C LYS A 29 4.94 4.59 1.32
N MET A 30 4.52 3.34 1.47
CA MET A 30 4.87 2.51 2.60
C MET A 30 6.23 1.85 2.44
N LEU A 31 6.83 1.76 1.26
CA LEU A 31 8.04 0.99 1.00
C LEU A 31 9.12 1.85 0.37
N TRP A 32 9.43 2.98 1.01
CA TRP A 32 10.52 3.87 0.61
C TRP A 32 10.42 4.38 -0.85
N ASN A 33 9.21 4.49 -1.39
CA ASN A 33 8.93 4.83 -2.78
C ASN A 33 9.48 3.82 -3.82
N ASP A 34 9.81 2.60 -3.40
CA ASP A 34 10.19 1.51 -4.29
C ASP A 34 8.99 1.06 -5.13
N LYS A 35 9.00 1.43 -6.41
CA LYS A 35 7.90 1.15 -7.35
C LYS A 35 7.84 -0.32 -7.73
N GLU A 36 8.99 -0.97 -7.96
CA GLU A 36 9.08 -2.39 -8.33
C GLU A 36 8.44 -3.22 -7.23
N LYS A 37 8.88 -3.00 -5.99
CA LYS A 37 8.37 -3.70 -4.82
C LYS A 37 6.90 -3.42 -4.53
N ALA A 38 6.44 -2.20 -4.81
CA ALA A 38 5.03 -1.86 -4.69
C ALA A 38 4.16 -2.59 -5.72
N MET A 39 4.65 -2.76 -6.95
CA MET A 39 3.96 -3.53 -7.98
C MET A 39 3.92 -5.02 -7.61
N ASP A 40 5.04 -5.58 -7.13
CA ASP A 40 5.12 -6.98 -6.69
C ASP A 40 4.14 -7.27 -5.55
N LEU A 41 4.13 -6.46 -4.50
CA LEU A 41 3.21 -6.65 -3.38
C LEU A 41 1.75 -6.41 -3.77
N THR A 42 1.49 -5.53 -4.74
CA THR A 42 0.14 -5.39 -5.30
C THR A 42 -0.27 -6.67 -6.03
N HIS A 43 0.62 -7.23 -6.85
CA HIS A 43 0.35 -8.49 -7.55
C HIS A 43 0.10 -9.65 -6.58
N ASP A 44 0.93 -9.77 -5.54
CA ASP A 44 0.77 -10.79 -4.49
C ASP A 44 -0.54 -10.63 -3.72
N LEU A 45 -0.94 -9.40 -3.42
CA LEU A 45 -2.21 -9.09 -2.78
C LEU A 45 -3.36 -9.62 -3.62
N PHE A 46 -3.47 -9.20 -4.88
CA PHE A 46 -4.56 -9.64 -5.75
C PHE A 46 -4.51 -11.14 -6.06
N THR A 47 -3.33 -11.72 -6.19
CA THR A 47 -3.16 -13.18 -6.36
C THR A 47 -3.71 -13.94 -5.15
N LYS A 48 -3.47 -13.46 -3.92
CA LYS A 48 -4.06 -14.05 -2.70
C LYS A 48 -5.57 -13.93 -2.70
N LEU A 49 -6.11 -12.79 -3.14
CA LEU A 49 -7.55 -12.55 -3.23
C LEU A 49 -8.22 -13.53 -4.22
N ILE A 50 -7.65 -13.73 -5.41
CA ILE A 50 -8.18 -14.67 -6.41
C ILE A 50 -8.12 -16.12 -5.91
N LYS A 51 -7.01 -16.50 -5.25
CA LYS A 51 -6.81 -17.88 -4.78
C LYS A 51 -7.69 -18.23 -3.59
N LYS A 52 -8.13 -17.24 -2.80
CA LYS A 52 -8.90 -17.44 -1.58
C LYS A 52 -9.98 -16.35 -1.42
N PRO A 53 -11.00 -16.34 -2.30
CA PRO A 53 -12.08 -15.36 -2.25
C PRO A 53 -12.87 -15.44 -0.93
N ASP A 54 -12.97 -16.64 -0.34
CA ASP A 54 -13.65 -16.91 0.94
C ASP A 54 -13.02 -16.22 2.16
N LEU A 55 -11.82 -15.63 2.02
CA LEU A 55 -11.21 -14.82 3.09
C LEU A 55 -11.95 -13.51 3.34
N TYR A 56 -12.78 -13.07 2.39
CA TYR A 56 -13.63 -11.91 2.57
C TYR A 56 -14.93 -12.32 3.28
N SER A 57 -15.08 -11.90 4.53
CA SER A 57 -16.34 -12.05 5.26
C SER A 57 -17.29 -10.91 4.86
N GLU A 58 -18.46 -11.27 4.32
CA GLU A 58 -19.58 -10.35 4.12
C GLU A 58 -19.95 -9.70 5.46
N GLY A 59 -19.63 -8.41 5.62
CA GLY A 59 -19.85 -7.68 6.87
C GLY A 59 -18.89 -6.51 7.09
N LYS A 60 -17.67 -6.59 6.54
CA LYS A 60 -16.74 -5.44 6.49
C LYS A 60 -16.72 -4.83 5.10
N LYS A 61 -16.58 -3.50 5.00
CA LYS A 61 -16.38 -2.84 3.71
C LYS A 61 -15.11 -3.39 3.06
N PHE A 62 -15.19 -3.80 1.80
CA PHE A 62 -14.04 -4.32 1.04
C PHE A 62 -12.82 -3.40 1.10
N SER A 63 -13.02 -2.08 1.01
CA SER A 63 -11.94 -1.10 1.14
C SER A 63 -11.20 -1.22 2.48
N THR A 64 -11.91 -1.37 3.59
CA THR A 64 -11.30 -1.56 4.92
C THR A 64 -10.55 -2.88 4.97
N TRP A 65 -11.14 -3.96 4.44
CA TRP A 65 -10.51 -5.27 4.43
C TRP A 65 -9.23 -5.34 3.59
N ILE A 66 -9.22 -4.81 2.37
CA ILE A 66 -8.04 -4.82 1.50
C ILE A 66 -6.88 -3.99 2.09
N TYR A 67 -7.17 -2.86 2.75
CA TYR A 67 -6.15 -2.10 3.46
C TYR A 67 -5.62 -2.80 4.70
N ALA A 68 -6.42 -3.63 5.38
CA ALA A 68 -5.93 -4.47 6.49
C ALA A 68 -4.90 -5.49 5.99
N ILE A 69 -5.19 -6.17 4.88
CA ILE A 69 -4.24 -7.11 4.29
C ILE A 69 -2.98 -6.38 3.83
N ALA A 70 -3.13 -5.25 3.13
CA ALA A 70 -2.01 -4.45 2.66
C ALA A 70 -1.12 -3.94 3.82
N SER A 71 -1.73 -3.47 4.92
CA SER A 71 -0.99 -3.04 6.12
C SER A 71 -0.20 -4.20 6.73
N ASN A 72 -0.78 -5.39 6.82
CA ASN A 72 -0.10 -6.58 7.32
C ASN A 72 1.06 -7.02 6.40
N MET A 73 0.87 -6.93 5.08
CA MET A 73 1.95 -7.19 4.11
C MET A 73 3.10 -6.20 4.28
N CYS A 74 2.81 -4.91 4.47
CA CYS A 74 3.82 -3.91 4.79
C CYS A 74 4.54 -4.26 6.10
N LYS A 75 3.82 -4.54 7.20
CA LYS A 75 4.43 -4.93 8.50
C LYS A 75 5.42 -6.09 8.35
N ASN A 76 5.04 -7.13 7.60
CA ASN A 76 5.92 -8.27 7.33
C ASN A 76 7.17 -7.85 6.54
N GLU A 77 7.02 -6.97 5.55
CA GLU A 77 8.13 -6.50 4.75
C GLU A 77 9.10 -5.63 5.54
N TYR A 78 8.60 -4.76 6.42
CA TYR A 78 9.42 -3.99 7.36
C TYR A 78 10.24 -4.90 8.28
N ARG A 79 9.62 -5.95 8.83
CA ARG A 79 10.32 -6.95 9.67
C ARG A 79 11.40 -7.72 8.89
N SER A 80 11.07 -8.17 7.68
CA SER A 80 12.01 -8.86 6.78
C SER A 80 13.19 -7.95 6.42
N HIS A 81 12.92 -6.69 6.10
CA HIS A 81 13.94 -5.69 5.83
C HIS A 81 14.83 -5.44 7.05
N GLU A 82 14.26 -5.24 8.24
CA GLU A 82 15.03 -5.06 9.48
C GLU A 82 15.98 -6.23 9.77
N VAL A 83 15.53 -7.46 9.58
CA VAL A 83 16.37 -8.66 9.71
C VAL A 83 17.51 -8.64 8.68
N ARG A 84 17.20 -8.38 7.40
CA ARG A 84 18.22 -8.28 6.33
C ARG A 84 19.25 -7.19 6.61
N THR A 85 18.81 -6.01 7.06
CA THR A 85 19.69 -4.88 7.38
C THR A 85 20.56 -5.17 8.61
N ARG A 86 20.04 -5.88 9.62
CA ARG A 86 20.84 -6.33 10.77
C ARG A 86 21.94 -7.32 10.37
N HIS A 87 21.66 -8.21 9.42
CA HIS A 87 22.68 -9.11 8.87
C HIS A 87 23.66 -8.40 7.91
N ALA A 88 23.23 -7.30 7.28
CA ALA A 88 24.03 -6.50 6.35
C ALA A 88 24.72 -5.29 7.01
N ALA A 89 24.88 -5.26 8.33
CA ALA A 89 25.47 -4.16 9.12
C ALA A 89 26.99 -3.97 8.90
N GLY A 90 27.40 -3.87 7.64
CA GLY A 90 28.68 -3.37 7.16
C GLY A 90 28.56 -2.20 6.18
N VAL A 91 27.38 -1.86 5.64
CA VAL A 91 27.23 -0.68 4.76
C VAL A 91 25.94 0.07 5.05
N LYS A 92 26.12 1.31 5.50
CA LYS A 92 25.12 2.36 5.61
C LYS A 92 24.96 2.98 4.22
N GLU A 93 23.75 3.11 3.68
CA GLU A 93 23.17 4.40 3.29
C GLU A 93 21.78 4.27 2.64
N PHE A 94 21.07 5.37 2.77
CA PHE A 94 19.64 5.58 2.64
C PHE A 94 19.34 5.99 1.19
N TYR A 95 18.63 5.17 0.43
CA TYR A 95 18.28 5.53 -0.95
C TYR A 95 17.10 6.50 -0.97
N GLY A 96 17.44 7.78 -1.09
CA GLY A 96 16.54 8.82 -1.56
C GLY A 96 16.78 9.09 -3.04
N ASN A 97 15.67 9.14 -3.79
CA ASN A 97 15.33 10.12 -4.83
C ASN A 97 15.04 9.56 -6.23
N SER A 98 13.92 10.01 -6.81
CA SER A 98 13.67 10.01 -8.25
C SER A 98 12.73 11.16 -8.59
N SER A 99 13.31 12.16 -9.25
CA SER A 99 12.72 13.40 -9.73
C SER A 99 11.82 13.21 -10.94
N TYR A 100 10.72 13.96 -11.01
CA TYR A 100 9.99 14.25 -12.25
C TYR A 100 9.83 15.77 -12.41
N GLN A 101 10.13 16.26 -13.62
CA GLN A 101 10.09 17.67 -14.01
C GLN A 101 8.65 18.14 -14.32
N SER A 102 8.29 19.36 -13.89
CA SER A 102 7.42 20.30 -14.62
C SER A 102 7.24 21.65 -13.92
N THR A 103 6.69 22.62 -14.68
CA THR A 103 6.26 24.04 -14.48
C THR A 103 6.28 24.67 -13.07
N ARG A 104 6.44 26.00 -12.95
CA ARG A 104 6.66 26.75 -11.68
C ARG A 104 5.67 26.44 -10.53
N ASP A 105 4.38 26.23 -10.82
CA ASP A 105 3.37 25.81 -9.82
C ASP A 105 3.44 24.31 -9.46
N GLU A 106 3.98 23.49 -10.35
CA GLU A 106 4.26 22.07 -10.11
C GLU A 106 5.55 21.87 -9.30
N ILE A 107 6.51 22.78 -9.42
CA ILE A 107 7.74 22.80 -8.60
C ILE A 107 7.39 22.95 -7.11
N ASP A 108 6.54 23.92 -6.75
CA ASP A 108 6.14 24.11 -5.34
C ASP A 108 5.35 22.91 -4.80
N ARG A 109 4.48 22.32 -5.62
CA ARG A 109 3.77 21.09 -5.24
C ARG A 109 4.68 19.88 -5.13
N SER A 110 5.71 19.77 -5.98
CA SER A 110 6.70 18.70 -5.91
C SER A 110 7.56 18.86 -4.66
N ASN A 111 8.09 20.05 -4.42
CA ASN A 111 8.89 20.36 -3.23
C ASN A 111 8.11 20.07 -1.93
N PHE A 112 6.82 20.42 -1.89
CA PHE A 112 5.94 20.08 -0.79
C PHE A 112 5.73 18.56 -0.66
N LYS A 113 5.46 17.86 -1.76
CA LYS A 113 5.29 16.38 -1.76
C LYS A 113 6.56 15.67 -1.31
N ASP A 114 7.73 16.12 -1.74
CA ASP A 114 9.02 15.52 -1.42
C ASP A 114 9.38 15.77 0.04
N SER A 115 9.13 16.98 0.54
CA SER A 115 9.30 17.31 1.96
C SER A 115 8.33 16.52 2.83
N LEU A 116 7.07 16.41 2.42
CA LEU A 116 6.08 15.58 3.10
C LEU A 116 6.48 14.10 3.08
N ALA A 117 6.98 13.57 1.96
CA ALA A 117 7.43 12.19 1.86
C ALA A 117 8.61 11.91 2.80
N ARG A 118 9.57 12.84 2.90
CA ARG A 118 10.70 12.77 3.85
C ARG A 118 10.22 12.75 5.29
N GLU A 119 9.34 13.66 5.68
CA GLU A 119 8.81 13.70 7.05
C GLU A 119 7.98 12.46 7.39
N LEU A 120 7.17 11.98 6.44
CA LEU A 120 6.45 10.71 6.62
C LEU A 120 7.40 9.53 6.77
N SER A 121 8.58 9.55 6.15
CA SER A 121 9.60 8.51 6.27
C SER A 121 10.26 8.45 7.67
N ASN A 122 10.24 9.57 8.41
CA ASN A 122 10.69 9.65 9.79
C ASN A 122 9.65 9.12 10.80
N LEU A 123 8.39 9.03 10.39
CA LEU A 123 7.34 8.48 11.25
C LEU A 123 7.47 6.96 11.37
N ASP A 124 7.20 6.45 12.57
CA ASP A 124 7.01 5.03 12.79
C ASP A 124 5.88 4.45 11.91
N HIS A 125 5.98 3.16 11.62
CA HIS A 125 5.12 2.44 10.67
C HIS A 125 3.62 2.69 10.92
N ASP A 126 3.16 2.53 12.16
CA ASP A 126 1.74 2.63 12.50
C ASP A 126 1.21 4.06 12.32
N LYS A 127 2.03 5.08 12.63
CA LYS A 127 1.69 6.50 12.43
C LYS A 127 1.59 6.83 10.94
N ARG A 128 2.54 6.33 10.14
CA ARG A 128 2.56 6.54 8.68
C ARG A 128 1.35 5.88 8.01
N CYS A 129 1.05 4.63 8.37
CA CYS A 129 -0.13 3.92 7.88
C CYS A 129 -1.43 4.65 8.24
N THR A 130 -1.57 5.08 9.50
CA THR A 130 -2.74 5.86 9.97
C THR A 130 -2.92 7.15 9.18
N PHE A 131 -1.84 7.91 8.98
CA PHE A 131 -1.88 9.15 8.21
C PHE A 131 -2.33 8.91 6.75
N ILE A 132 -1.73 7.94 6.07
CA ILE A 132 -2.05 7.64 4.67
C ILE A 132 -3.50 7.18 4.53
N MET A 133 -3.96 6.28 5.41
CA MET A 133 -5.34 5.81 5.41
C MET A 133 -6.34 6.94 5.65
N ARG A 134 -6.05 7.86 6.57
CA ARG A 134 -6.93 8.98 6.88
C ARG A 134 -6.96 10.03 5.76
N TYR A 135 -5.79 10.50 5.34
CA TYR A 135 -5.68 11.70 4.49
C TYR A 135 -5.67 11.39 3.00
N LYS A 136 -5.16 10.24 2.56
CA LYS A 136 -5.18 9.83 1.15
C LYS A 136 -6.41 9.01 0.82
N GLN A 137 -6.74 8.04 1.67
CA GLN A 137 -7.80 7.04 1.40
C GLN A 137 -9.15 7.38 2.04
N ARG A 138 -9.22 8.50 2.78
CA ARG A 138 -10.43 9.03 3.44
C ARG A 138 -11.16 8.01 4.33
N LEU A 139 -10.43 7.07 4.93
CA LEU A 139 -11.01 6.13 5.89
C LEU A 139 -11.48 6.87 7.16
N SER A 140 -12.60 6.43 7.72
CA SER A 140 -13.06 6.89 9.03
C SER A 140 -12.16 6.38 10.14
N ILE A 141 -12.15 7.07 11.29
CA ILE A 141 -11.36 6.67 12.46
C ILE A 141 -11.68 5.23 12.88
N ARG A 142 -12.97 4.85 12.85
CA ARG A 142 -13.42 3.49 13.13
C ARG A 142 -12.86 2.45 12.14
N GLN A 143 -12.84 2.77 10.84
CA GLN A 143 -12.26 1.86 9.84
C GLN A 143 -10.74 1.72 10.01
N ILE A 144 -10.06 2.80 10.40
CA ILE A 144 -8.62 2.77 10.67
C ILE A 144 -8.32 1.90 11.88
N SER A 145 -9.10 2.02 12.97
CA SER A 145 -8.92 1.14 14.13
C SER A 145 -9.16 -0.31 13.77
N GLU A 146 -10.18 -0.63 12.95
CA GLU A 146 -10.43 -2.00 12.49
C GLU A 146 -9.33 -2.59 11.59
N VAL A 147 -8.51 -1.74 10.97
CA VAL A 147 -7.34 -2.14 10.15
C VAL A 147 -6.08 -2.29 11.02
N MET A 148 -5.97 -1.48 12.07
CA MET A 148 -4.76 -1.38 12.90
C MET A 148 -4.74 -2.33 14.10
N LEU A 149 -5.92 -2.74 14.58
CA LEU A 149 -6.10 -3.78 15.61
C LEU A 149 -5.64 -5.15 15.11
#